data_AF-A0A7S1Y2X0-F1
#
_entry.id   AF-A0A7S1Y2X0-F1
#
_cell.length_a   1.000
_cell.length_b   1.000
_cell.length_c   1.000
_cell.angle_alpha   90.00
_cell.angle_beta   90.00
_cell.angle_gamma   90.00
#
_symmetry.space_group_name_H-M   'P 1'
#
loop_
_entity.id
_entity.type
_entity.pdbx_description
1 polymer ?
#
loop_
_entity_poly.entity_id
_entity_poly.type
_entity_poly.pdbx_seq_one_letter_code
_entity_poly.pdbx_strand_id
1 'polypeptide(L)'
;RRNIEMLSLIYARPCDGDGYIAVSRSVWEDDTATAPNASKDTVRSEMHLSVNLVRPLPESGKCELTTITHVHTTAVPEYLAKMKAPSHAVGFIKEIQNIFKKR
;
A
#
# COMPACT_ATOMS: atom_id res chain seq x y z
N ARG A 1 3.83 -3.93 -21.52
CA ARG A 1 3.18 -3.42 -20.28
C ARG A 1 4.32 -3.20 -19.30
N ARG A 2 4.58 -1.96 -18.87
CA ARG A 2 5.71 -1.71 -17.97
C ARG A 2 5.36 -2.15 -16.54
N ASN A 3 6.28 -2.84 -15.88
CA ASN A 3 6.20 -3.26 -14.49
C ASN A 3 6.45 -2.07 -13.58
N ILE A 4 5.60 -1.91 -12.57
CA ILE A 4 5.76 -0.87 -11.56
C ILE A 4 6.61 -1.46 -10.43
N GLU A 5 7.73 -0.81 -10.12
CA GLU A 5 8.61 -1.22 -9.02
C GLU A 5 8.64 -0.12 -7.95
N MET A 6 8.46 -0.52 -6.70
CA MET A 6 8.45 0.38 -5.54
C MET A 6 9.39 -0.17 -4.48
N LEU A 7 10.26 0.70 -3.96
CA LEU A 7 11.10 0.39 -2.81
C LEU A 7 10.58 1.15 -1.60
N SER A 8 10.19 0.45 -0.54
CA SER A 8 9.59 1.06 0.65
C SER A 8 10.12 0.46 1.95
N LEU A 9 10.28 1.31 2.95
CA LEU A 9 10.48 0.92 4.33
C LEU A 9 9.11 0.80 5.00
N ILE A 10 8.88 -0.31 5.71
CA ILE A 10 7.66 -0.54 6.47
C ILE A 10 8.02 -0.55 7.95
N TYR A 11 7.29 0.24 8.72
CA TYR A 11 7.38 0.27 10.18
C TYR A 11 6.00 -0.04 10.78
N ALA A 12 5.96 -0.99 11.71
CA ALA A 12 4.75 -1.38 12.41
C ALA A 12 4.92 -1.19 13.92
N ARG A 13 3.88 -0.70 14.58
CA ARG A 13 3.84 -0.57 16.04
C ARG A 13 2.42 -0.74 16.60
N PRO A 14 2.29 -1.11 17.88
CA PRO A 14 1.03 -0.94 18.60
C PRO A 14 0.67 0.57 18.70
N CYS A 15 -0.63 0.85 18.70
CA CYS A 15 -1.16 2.17 19.02
C CYS A 15 -1.26 2.33 20.55
N ASP A 16 -1.48 3.56 21.02
CA ASP A 16 -1.58 3.86 22.46
C ASP A 16 -2.87 3.31 23.10
N GLY A 17 -3.79 2.77 22.29
CA GLY A 17 -4.93 1.95 22.71
C GLY A 17 -4.95 0.62 21.94
N ASP A 18 -6.06 -0.12 22.00
CA ASP A 18 -6.12 -1.41 21.31
C ASP A 18 -6.06 -1.23 19.78
N GLY A 19 -4.96 -1.67 19.17
CA GLY A 19 -4.77 -1.61 17.74
C GLY A 19 -3.31 -1.61 17.30
N TYR A 20 -3.13 -1.73 15.99
CA TYR A 20 -1.82 -1.74 15.34
C TYR A 20 -1.83 -0.79 14.15
N ILE A 21 -0.72 -0.09 13.95
CA ILE A 21 -0.49 0.74 12.78
C ILE A 21 0.76 0.26 12.06
N ALA A 22 0.65 0.08 10.74
CA ALA A 22 1.77 -0.11 9.85
C ALA A 22 1.84 1.08 8.90
N VAL A 23 2.99 1.74 8.87
CA VAL A 23 3.29 2.87 7.98
C VAL A 23 4.38 2.45 7.01
N SER A 24 4.15 2.72 5.73
CA SER A 24 5.11 2.49 4.65
C SER A 24 5.44 3.79 3.95
N ARG A 25 6.72 3.97 3.62
CA ARG A 25 7.27 5.14 2.93
C ARG A 25 8.29 4.70 1.90
N SER A 26 8.31 5.38 0.76
CA SER A 26 9.34 5.20 -0.26
C SER A 26 10.72 5.51 0.31
N VAL A 27 11.72 4.68 -0.01
CA VAL A 27 13.12 4.86 0.42
C VAL A 27 14.08 4.80 -0.76
N TRP A 28 13.80 5.62 -1.78
CA TRP A 28 14.78 5.85 -2.83
C TRP A 28 15.93 6.69 -2.28
N GLU A 29 17.17 6.34 -2.64
CA GLU A 29 18.37 7.02 -2.17
C GLU A 29 18.40 8.49 -2.62
N ASP A 30 18.02 8.75 -3.87
CA ASP A 30 17.90 10.08 -4.46
C ASP A 30 16.97 10.11 -5.71
N ASP A 31 16.84 11.27 -6.35
CA ASP A 31 16.03 11.50 -7.55
C ASP A 31 16.55 10.75 -8.80
N THR A 32 17.81 10.31 -8.77
CA THR A 32 18.46 9.53 -9.85
C THR A 32 18.40 8.03 -9.63
N ALA A 33 18.00 7.60 -8.42
CA ALA A 33 17.92 6.19 -8.07
C ALA A 33 17.08 5.40 -9.08
N THR A 34 17.63 4.27 -9.51
CA THR A 34 16.96 3.34 -10.42
C THR A 34 16.38 2.18 -9.63
N ALA A 35 15.35 1.56 -10.19
CA ALA A 35 14.79 0.36 -9.60
C ALA A 35 15.89 -0.73 -9.47
N PRO A 36 15.98 -1.47 -8.35
CA PRO A 36 17.02 -2.49 -8.17
C PRO A 36 17.06 -3.51 -9.31
N ASN A 37 15.91 -3.81 -9.91
CA ASN A 37 15.77 -4.69 -11.08
C ASN A 37 15.50 -3.91 -12.38
N ALA A 38 16.13 -2.74 -12.53
CA ALA A 38 15.92 -1.85 -13.66
C ALA A 38 16.14 -2.59 -15.00
N SER A 39 15.04 -2.82 -15.70
CA SER A 39 14.98 -3.27 -17.09
C SER A 39 14.25 -2.22 -17.91
N LYS A 40 14.31 -2.34 -19.25
CA LYS A 40 13.55 -1.45 -20.15
C LYS A 40 12.03 -1.48 -19.89
N ASP A 41 11.55 -2.53 -19.23
CA ASP A 41 10.15 -2.74 -18.91
C ASP A 41 9.77 -2.31 -17.49
N THR A 42 10.70 -1.85 -16.64
CA THR A 42 10.37 -1.40 -15.28
C THR A 42 10.26 0.12 -15.19
N VAL A 43 9.31 0.62 -14.42
CA VAL A 43 9.16 2.03 -14.08
C VAL A 43 9.23 2.19 -12.57
N ARG A 44 10.21 2.98 -12.13
CA ARG A 44 10.30 3.46 -10.74
C ARG A 44 9.01 4.18 -10.38
N SER A 45 8.41 3.76 -9.27
CA SER A 45 7.26 4.42 -8.66
C SER A 45 7.47 4.53 -7.16
N GLU A 46 6.74 5.46 -6.55
CA GLU A 46 6.98 5.84 -5.17
C GLU A 46 5.71 5.74 -4.36
N MET A 47 5.80 5.08 -3.21
CA MET A 47 4.74 5.11 -2.22
C MET A 47 5.05 6.21 -1.20
N HIS A 48 4.58 7.42 -1.46
CA HIS A 48 4.81 8.56 -0.58
C HIS A 48 4.22 8.36 0.81
N LEU A 49 3.14 7.60 0.94
CA LEU A 49 2.58 7.19 2.21
C LEU A 49 1.69 5.98 2.01
N SER A 50 1.87 4.94 2.79
CA SER A 50 0.79 4.00 3.06
C SER A 50 0.62 3.80 4.55
N VAL A 51 -0.62 3.76 5.00
CA VAL A 51 -0.99 3.50 6.39
C VAL A 51 -2.01 2.38 6.38
N ASN A 52 -1.78 1.37 7.22
CA ASN A 52 -2.76 0.35 7.55
C ASN A 52 -2.97 0.42 9.06
N LEU A 53 -4.16 0.84 9.47
CA LEU A 53 -4.57 0.90 10.87
C LEU A 53 -5.60 -0.19 11.12
N VAL A 54 -5.33 -1.05 12.09
CA VAL A 54 -6.24 -2.10 12.55
C VAL A 54 -6.67 -1.77 13.97
N ARG A 55 -7.99 -1.72 14.19
CA ARG A 55 -8.60 -1.49 15.51
C ARG A 55 -9.62 -2.58 15.81
N PRO A 56 -9.70 -3.11 17.04
CA PRO A 56 -10.76 -4.05 17.39
C PRO A 56 -12.11 -3.33 17.48
N LEU A 57 -13.17 -4.08 17.22
CA LEU A 57 -14.54 -3.70 17.48
C LEU A 57 -15.02 -4.53 18.68
N PRO A 58 -14.99 -3.95 19.91
CA PRO A 58 -15.06 -4.70 21.17
C PRO A 58 -16.24 -5.68 21.28
N GLU A 59 -17.38 -5.32 20.68
CA GLU A 59 -18.64 -6.06 20.82
C GLU A 59 -18.79 -7.23 19.85
N SER A 60 -17.88 -7.39 18.88
CA SER A 60 -18.13 -8.25 17.72
C SER A 60 -17.05 -9.29 17.41
N GLY A 61 -15.92 -9.26 18.13
CA GLY A 61 -14.75 -10.07 17.78
C GLY A 61 -14.19 -9.75 16.38
N LYS A 62 -14.63 -8.65 15.77
CA LYS A 62 -14.17 -8.16 14.46
C LYS A 62 -13.17 -7.03 14.66
N CYS A 63 -12.53 -6.64 13.58
CA CYS A 63 -11.72 -5.44 13.53
C CYS A 63 -12.19 -4.52 12.40
N GLU A 64 -11.92 -3.24 12.60
CA GLU A 64 -11.91 -2.25 11.54
C GLU A 64 -10.50 -2.17 10.95
N LEU A 65 -10.41 -2.18 9.62
CA LEU A 65 -9.19 -1.92 8.87
C LEU A 65 -9.37 -0.61 8.11
N THR A 66 -8.57 0.39 8.44
CA THR A 66 -8.49 1.66 7.69
C THR A 66 -7.18 1.70 6.91
N THR A 67 -7.27 1.96 5.61
CA THR A 67 -6.11 2.04 4.73
C THR A 67 -6.03 3.41 4.07
N ILE A 68 -4.81 3.96 4.04
CA ILE A 68 -4.47 5.17 3.30
C ILE A 68 -3.33 4.79 2.37
N THR A 69 -3.45 5.13 1.08
CA THR A 69 -2.41 4.85 0.10
C THR A 69 -2.24 6.06 -0.80
N HIS A 70 -1.03 6.61 -0.79
CA HIS A 70 -0.59 7.69 -1.66
C HIS A 70 0.60 7.19 -2.49
N VAL A 71 0.38 7.08 -3.79
CA VAL A 71 1.35 6.56 -4.75
C VAL A 71 1.56 7.58 -5.85
N HIS A 72 2.81 7.76 -6.24
CA HIS A 72 3.23 8.54 -7.39
C HIS A 72 3.88 7.61 -8.42
N THR A 73 3.45 7.71 -9.68
CA THR A 73 4.00 6.92 -10.77
C THR A 73 3.89 7.69 -12.08
N THR A 74 4.93 7.61 -12.91
CA THR A 74 4.93 8.13 -14.28
C THR A 74 4.44 7.09 -15.29
N ALA A 75 4.18 5.85 -14.85
CA ALA A 75 3.77 4.75 -15.72
C ALA A 75 2.31 4.83 -16.19
N VAL A 76 1.47 5.58 -15.46
CA VAL A 76 0.01 5.60 -15.65
C VAL A 76 -0.47 7.06 -15.71
N PRO A 77 -1.16 7.47 -16.80
CA PRO A 77 -1.82 8.76 -16.86
C PRO A 77 -2.77 8.99 -15.67
N GLU A 78 -2.81 10.21 -15.15
CA GLU A 78 -3.54 10.56 -13.92
C GLU A 78 -5.02 10.15 -13.98
N TYR A 79 -5.69 10.37 -15.10
CA TYR A 79 -7.11 10.01 -15.25
C TYR A 79 -7.34 8.49 -15.08
N LEU A 80 -6.45 7.66 -15.62
CA LEU A 80 -6.51 6.19 -15.47
C LEU A 80 -6.17 5.78 -14.04
N ALA A 81 -5.21 6.46 -13.40
CA ALA A 81 -4.86 6.22 -12.01
C ALA A 81 -6.07 6.47 -11.10
N LYS A 82 -6.76 7.61 -11.28
CA LYS A 82 -7.98 7.96 -10.54
C LYS A 82 -9.11 6.95 -10.74
N MET A 83 -9.28 6.42 -11.96
CA MET A 83 -10.28 5.37 -12.22
C MET A 83 -9.92 4.02 -11.58
N LYS A 84 -8.64 3.65 -11.54
CA LYS A 84 -8.18 2.34 -11.04
C LYS A 84 -7.99 2.30 -9.54
N ALA A 85 -7.64 3.42 -8.90
CA ALA A 85 -7.33 3.46 -7.47
C ALA A 85 -8.44 2.89 -6.57
N PRO A 86 -9.74 3.23 -6.76
CA PRO A 86 -10.80 2.64 -5.94
C PRO A 86 -10.92 1.12 -6.11
N SER A 87 -10.79 0.63 -7.35
CA SER A 87 -10.85 -0.81 -7.66
C SER A 87 -9.70 -1.56 -6.98
N HIS A 88 -8.49 -1.01 -7.00
CA HIS A 88 -7.34 -1.59 -6.31
C HIS A 88 -7.52 -1.59 -4.79
N ALA A 89 -8.04 -0.51 -4.20
CA ALA A 89 -8.30 -0.44 -2.77
C ALA A 89 -9.33 -1.49 -2.31
N VAL A 90 -10.41 -1.66 -3.06
CA VAL A 90 -11.42 -2.70 -2.80
C VAL A 90 -10.82 -4.10 -2.98
N GLY A 91 -10.00 -4.31 -4.01
CA GLY A 91 -9.31 -5.58 -4.24
C GLY A 91 -8.43 -5.98 -3.07
N PHE A 92 -7.61 -5.04 -2.58
CA PHE A 92 -6.73 -5.25 -1.43
C PHE A 92 -7.49 -5.68 -0.17
N ILE A 93 -8.61 -5.00 0.16
CA ILE A 93 -9.44 -5.37 1.31
C ILE A 93 -10.02 -6.77 1.14
N LYS A 94 -10.51 -7.12 -0.06
CA LYS A 94 -11.07 -8.45 -0.35
C LYS A 94 -10.00 -9.55 -0.24
N GLU A 95 -8.78 -9.30 -0.70
CA GLU A 95 -7.67 -10.24 -0.58
C GLU A 95 -7.34 -10.54 0.87
N ILE A 96 -7.23 -9.51 1.72
CA ILE A 96 -7.05 -9.68 3.17
C ILE A 96 -8.18 -10.53 3.75
N GLN A 97 -9.44 -10.18 3.47
CA GLN A 97 -10.59 -10.94 3.95
C GLN A 97 -10.53 -12.41 3.51
N ASN A 98 -10.11 -12.68 2.28
CA ASN A 98 -10.03 -14.03 1.74
C ASN A 98 -8.94 -14.87 2.41
N ILE A 99 -7.84 -14.27 2.88
CA ILE A 99 -6.82 -14.97 3.68
C ILE A 99 -7.43 -15.51 4.99
N PHE A 100 -8.29 -14.72 5.63
CA PHE A 100 -8.89 -15.07 6.93
C PHE A 100 -10.21 -15.87 6.81
N LYS A 101 -10.92 -15.81 5.69
CA LYS A 101 -12.10 -16.66 5.42
C LYS A 101 -11.77 -18.14 5.19
N LYS A 102 -10.52 -18.46 4.85
CA LYS A 102 -10.04 -19.83 4.60
C LYS A 102 -9.56 -20.55 5.86
N ARG A 103 -9.70 -19.93 7.03
CA ARG A 103 -9.49 -20.53 8.36
C ARG A 103 -10.84 -20.70 9.04
#